data_AF-A0A2H0LQN2-F1
#
_entry.id   AF-A0A2H0LQN2-F1
#
_cell.length_a   1.000
_cell.length_b   1.000
_cell.length_c   1.000
_cell.angle_alpha   90.00
_cell.angle_beta   90.00
_cell.angle_gamma   90.00
#
_symmetry.space_group_name_H-M   'P 1'
#
loop_
_entity.id
_entity.type
_entity.pdbx_description
1 polymer ?
#
loop_
_entity_poly.entity_id
_entity_poly.type
_entity_poly.pdbx_seq_one_letter_code
_entity_poly.pdbx_strand_id
1 'polypeptide(L)'
;MDFRDAMKHKGVDFFEVAGPFLMGTLHKYEEVMRVVAEKPKIRIVSFGKVPFFDPSDLHLLQAFHEKCQRDKISLILLGMQAQPFKMIKEKGLYDSIGPKNFVGNTEEAEKRVLQILSK
;
A
#
# COMPACT_ATOMS: atom_id res chain seq x y z
N MET A 1 -18.59 11.68 5.35
CA MET A 1 -17.17 12.09 5.21
C MET A 1 -16.49 10.99 4.44
N ASP A 2 -15.79 11.31 3.35
CA ASP A 2 -15.09 10.30 2.54
C ASP A 2 -13.99 9.64 3.40
N PHE A 3 -13.81 8.33 3.26
CA PHE A 3 -12.76 7.57 3.93
C PHE A 3 -11.37 8.20 3.64
N ARG A 4 -11.15 8.63 2.41
CA ARG A 4 -9.89 9.26 1.99
C ARG A 4 -9.62 10.56 2.74
N ASP A 5 -10.63 11.41 2.88
CA ASP A 5 -10.51 12.67 3.64
C ASP A 5 -10.23 12.41 5.12
N ALA A 6 -10.89 11.40 5.71
CA ALA A 6 -10.66 11.01 7.10
C ALA A 6 -9.22 10.53 7.36
N MET A 7 -8.65 9.78 6.43
CA MET A 7 -7.27 9.30 6.52
C MET A 7 -6.26 10.43 6.39
N LYS A 8 -6.50 11.39 5.48
CA LYS A 8 -5.60 12.52 5.24
C LYS A 8 -5.32 13.32 6.52
N HIS A 9 -6.34 13.61 7.32
CA HIS A 9 -6.20 14.33 8.59
C HIS A 9 -5.40 13.57 9.67
N LYS A 10 -5.19 12.27 9.50
CA LYS A 10 -4.43 11.42 10.42
C LYS A 10 -2.97 11.22 9.98
N GLY A 11 -2.51 11.94 8.97
CA GLY A 11 -1.17 11.75 8.37
C GLY A 11 -1.05 10.43 7.62
N VAL A 12 -2.17 9.94 7.09
CA VAL A 12 -2.25 8.73 6.28
C VAL A 12 -2.46 9.13 4.83
N ASP A 13 -1.60 8.62 3.96
CA ASP A 13 -1.78 8.74 2.53
C ASP A 13 -2.51 7.51 1.97
N PHE A 14 -3.43 7.75 1.04
CA PHE A 14 -4.21 6.71 0.38
C PHE A 14 -4.12 6.89 -1.12
N PHE A 15 -3.70 5.85 -1.83
CA PHE A 15 -3.82 5.82 -3.28
C PHE A 15 -4.30 4.46 -3.78
N GLU A 16 -4.94 4.49 -4.93
CA GLU A 16 -5.50 3.31 -5.58
C GLU A 16 -4.74 3.03 -6.87
N VAL A 17 -4.33 1.77 -7.06
CA VAL A 17 -3.76 1.33 -8.32
C VAL A 17 -4.91 1.09 -9.31
N ALA A 18 -4.93 1.88 -10.38
CA ALA A 18 -5.95 1.79 -11.40
C ALA A 18 -5.59 0.76 -12.49
N GLY A 19 -6.25 -0.40 -12.47
CA GLY A 19 -6.14 -1.43 -13.51
C GLY A 19 -4.82 -2.20 -13.49
N PRO A 20 -4.51 -2.97 -14.55
CA PRO A 20 -3.33 -3.85 -14.59
C PRO A 20 -1.99 -3.10 -14.71
N PHE A 21 -2.01 -1.77 -14.84
CA PHE A 21 -0.82 -0.95 -15.09
C PHE A 21 -0.17 -0.49 -13.78
N LEU A 22 0.27 -1.45 -12.96
CA LEU A 22 0.91 -1.15 -11.66
C LEU A 22 2.13 -0.25 -11.85
N MET A 23 3.04 -0.60 -12.75
CA MET A 23 4.28 0.16 -12.99
C MET A 23 4.03 1.64 -13.31
N GLY A 24 3.16 1.92 -14.28
CA GLY A 24 2.87 3.29 -14.69
C GLY A 24 2.19 4.11 -13.59
N THR A 25 1.33 3.47 -12.80
CA THR A 25 0.63 4.13 -11.69
C THR A 25 1.58 4.39 -10.52
N LEU A 26 2.41 3.41 -10.17
CA LEU A 26 3.33 3.49 -9.04
C LEU A 26 4.45 4.50 -9.30
N HIS A 27 5.03 4.53 -10.51
CA HIS A 27 6.06 5.51 -10.86
C HIS A 27 5.55 6.96 -10.80
N LYS A 28 4.36 7.23 -11.36
CA LYS A 28 3.73 8.55 -11.28
C LYS A 28 3.45 8.94 -9.84
N TYR A 29 2.95 8.00 -9.05
CA TYR A 29 2.72 8.21 -7.62
C TYR A 29 4.04 8.56 -6.91
N GLU A 30 5.11 7.82 -7.17
CA GLU A 30 6.42 8.09 -6.57
C GLU A 30 7.01 9.44 -6.97
N GLU A 31 6.78 9.88 -8.20
CA GLU A 31 7.20 11.21 -8.69
C GLU A 31 6.49 12.33 -7.91
N VAL A 32 5.17 12.21 -7.73
CA VAL A 32 4.39 13.14 -6.91
C VAL A 32 4.89 13.15 -5.46
N MET A 33 5.14 11.98 -4.88
CA MET A 33 5.60 11.90 -3.49
C MET A 33 7.01 12.46 -3.25
N ARG A 34 7.82 12.69 -4.30
CA ARG A 34 9.12 13.35 -4.16
C ARG A 34 9.00 14.85 -3.87
N VAL A 35 7.92 15.48 -4.34
CA VAL A 35 7.70 16.93 -4.17
C VAL A 35 6.82 17.26 -2.97
N VAL A 36 6.17 16.26 -2.37
CA VAL A 36 5.42 16.42 -1.12
C VAL A 36 6.39 16.66 0.04
N ALA A 37 6.26 17.81 0.70
CA ALA A 37 7.17 18.23 1.76
C ALA A 37 7.08 17.35 3.02
N GLU A 38 5.88 16.91 3.39
CA GLU A 38 5.65 16.09 4.59
C GLU A 38 5.37 14.63 4.23
N LYS A 39 6.23 13.72 4.71
CA LYS A 39 6.05 12.28 4.48
C LYS A 39 4.91 11.75 5.37
N PRO A 40 4.01 10.91 4.84
CA PRO A 40 2.94 10.33 5.64
C PRO A 40 3.51 9.32 6.64
N LYS A 41 2.83 9.13 7.78
CA LYS A 41 3.20 8.09 8.76
C LYS A 41 2.81 6.69 8.25
N ILE A 42 1.70 6.63 7.52
CA ILE A 42 1.11 5.40 7.01
C ILE A 42 0.70 5.63 5.57
N ARG A 43 0.91 4.62 4.73
CA ARG A 43 0.53 4.60 3.33
C ARG A 43 -0.36 3.40 3.04
N ILE A 44 -1.56 3.65 2.56
CA ILE A 44 -2.51 2.62 2.15
C ILE A 44 -2.51 2.55 0.62
N VAL A 45 -2.28 1.36 0.08
CA VAL A 45 -2.34 1.08 -1.35
C VAL A 45 -3.49 0.14 -1.63
N SER A 46 -4.47 0.60 -2.39
CA SER A 46 -5.59 -0.23 -2.83
C SER A 46 -5.24 -0.96 -4.13
N PHE A 47 -5.33 -2.28 -4.08
CA PHE A 47 -5.14 -3.21 -5.20
C PHE A 47 -6.44 -3.87 -5.66
N GLY A 48 -7.61 -3.41 -5.19
CA GLY A 48 -8.91 -3.99 -5.51
C GLY A 48 -9.20 -4.09 -7.01
N LYS A 49 -8.64 -3.18 -7.80
CA LYS A 49 -8.79 -3.11 -9.26
C LYS A 49 -7.67 -3.80 -10.04
N VAL A 50 -6.77 -4.52 -9.36
CA VAL A 50 -5.64 -5.20 -9.99
C VAL A 50 -5.90 -6.72 -10.03
N PRO A 51 -6.22 -7.28 -11.20
CA PRO A 51 -6.64 -8.68 -11.31
C PRO A 51 -5.49 -9.68 -11.25
N PHE A 52 -4.30 -9.28 -11.68
CA PHE A 52 -3.11 -10.14 -11.73
C PHE A 52 -1.84 -9.32 -11.53
N PHE A 53 -0.81 -9.97 -10.99
CA PHE A 53 0.57 -9.53 -11.01
C PHE A 53 1.39 -10.43 -11.93
N ASP A 54 2.43 -9.86 -12.53
CA ASP A 54 3.55 -10.58 -13.11
C ASP A 54 4.81 -10.47 -12.20
N PRO A 55 5.94 -11.13 -12.54
CA PRO A 55 7.17 -11.01 -11.75
C PRO A 55 7.72 -9.58 -11.62
N SER A 56 7.49 -8.72 -12.60
CA SER A 56 7.91 -7.31 -12.58
C SER A 56 7.08 -6.52 -11.58
N ASP A 57 5.78 -6.79 -11.49
CA ASP A 57 4.87 -6.18 -10.52
C ASP A 57 5.28 -6.50 -9.07
N LEU A 58 5.69 -7.74 -8.82
CA LEU A 58 6.24 -8.13 -7.51
C LEU A 58 7.53 -7.40 -7.19
N HIS A 59 8.44 -7.27 -8.16
CA HIS A 59 9.69 -6.55 -7.97
C HIS A 59 9.45 -5.07 -7.66
N LEU A 60 8.49 -4.45 -8.37
CA LEU A 60 8.06 -3.07 -8.12
C LEU A 60 7.47 -2.90 -6.72
N LEU A 61 6.57 -3.79 -6.30
CA LEU A 61 5.99 -3.75 -4.96
C LEU A 61 7.04 -3.94 -3.87
N GLN A 62 8.01 -4.84 -4.09
CA GLN A 62 9.13 -5.04 -3.18
C GLN A 62 9.98 -3.77 -3.04
N ALA A 63 10.42 -3.18 -4.16
CA ALA A 63 11.20 -1.95 -4.14
C ALA A 63 10.44 -0.79 -3.47
N PHE A 64 9.12 -0.73 -3.68
CA PHE A 64 8.24 0.23 -3.04
C PHE A 64 8.13 0.02 -1.53
N HIS A 65 8.01 -1.23 -1.10
CA HIS A 65 8.00 -1.58 0.32
C HIS A 65 9.31 -1.19 1.00
N GLU A 66 10.45 -1.54 0.40
CA GLU A 66 11.79 -1.19 0.91
C GLU A 66 11.96 0.33 1.04
N LYS A 67 11.44 1.10 0.08
CA LYS A 67 11.43 2.56 0.16
C LYS A 67 10.58 3.06 1.32
N CYS A 68 9.38 2.52 1.52
CA CYS A 68 8.53 2.86 2.66
C CYS A 68 9.26 2.59 3.98
N GLN A 69 9.97 1.45 4.10
CA GLN A 69 10.77 1.14 5.29
C GLN A 69 11.90 2.14 5.52
N ARG A 70 12.67 2.49 4.47
CA ARG A 70 13.73 3.52 4.57
C ARG A 70 13.18 4.87 5.02
N ASP A 71 12.00 5.22 4.54
CA ASP A 71 11.31 6.47 4.87
C ASP A 71 10.54 6.41 6.21
N LYS A 72 10.58 5.28 6.93
CA LYS A 72 9.82 5.02 8.17
C LYS A 72 8.30 5.16 8.00
N ILE A 73 7.80 4.82 6.81
CA ILE A 73 6.39 4.82 6.45
C ILE A 73 5.85 3.40 6.60
N SER A 74 4.77 3.25 7.38
CA SER A 74 4.07 1.95 7.46
C SER A 74 3.23 1.71 6.21
N LEU A 75 3.42 0.59 5.53
CA LEU A 75 2.68 0.20 4.34
C LEU A 75 1.50 -0.71 4.70
N ILE A 76 0.30 -0.41 4.20
CA ILE A 76 -0.91 -1.24 4.28
C ILE A 76 -1.38 -1.53 2.85
N LEU A 77 -1.64 -2.79 2.53
CA LEU A 77 -2.17 -3.24 1.25
C LEU A 77 -3.65 -3.61 1.40
N LEU A 78 -4.50 -2.92 0.66
CA LEU A 78 -5.95 -3.03 0.73
C LEU A 78 -6.51 -3.76 -0.49
N GLY A 79 -7.39 -4.73 -0.25
CA GLY A 79 -8.27 -5.32 -1.27
C GLY A 79 -7.53 -6.17 -2.31
N MET A 80 -6.44 -6.82 -1.93
CA MET A 80 -5.71 -7.68 -2.87
C MET A 80 -6.57 -8.85 -3.37
N GLN A 81 -6.51 -9.10 -4.68
CA GLN A 81 -7.13 -10.29 -5.28
C GLN A 81 -6.28 -11.55 -5.07
N ALA A 82 -6.88 -12.72 -5.32
CA ALA A 82 -6.29 -14.01 -4.99
C ALA A 82 -4.94 -14.28 -5.69
N GLN A 83 -4.82 -13.96 -6.99
CA GLN A 83 -3.58 -14.22 -7.74
C GLN A 83 -2.42 -13.33 -7.27
N PRO A 84 -2.56 -11.99 -7.16
CA PRO A 84 -1.50 -11.14 -6.61
C PRO A 84 -1.09 -11.56 -5.19
N PHE A 85 -2.08 -11.87 -4.34
CA PHE A 85 -1.81 -12.26 -2.96
C PHE A 85 -1.04 -13.58 -2.85
N LYS A 86 -1.35 -14.56 -3.71
CA LYS A 86 -0.62 -15.84 -3.79
C LYS A 86 0.85 -15.60 -4.17
N MET A 87 1.12 -14.78 -5.17
CA MET A 87 2.49 -14.47 -5.60
C MET A 87 3.32 -13.78 -4.52
N ILE A 88 2.71 -12.84 -3.77
CA ILE A 88 3.37 -12.17 -2.64
C ILE A 88 3.77 -13.18 -1.56
N LYS A 89 2.91 -14.16 -1.27
CA LYS A 89 3.22 -15.24 -0.31
C LYS A 89 4.37 -16.12 -0.80
N GLU A 90 4.33 -16.55 -2.05
CA GLU A 90 5.37 -17.41 -2.64
C GLU A 90 6.76 -16.75 -2.66
N LYS A 91 6.81 -15.42 -2.73
CA LYS A 91 8.07 -14.65 -2.69
C LYS A 91 8.51 -14.22 -1.28
N GLY A 92 7.79 -14.60 -0.23
CA GLY A 92 8.11 -14.20 1.16
C GLY A 92 7.87 -12.73 1.48
N LEU A 93 7.31 -11.95 0.55
CA LEU A 93 7.01 -10.54 0.75
C LEU A 93 5.85 -10.33 1.73
N TYR A 94 4.98 -11.33 1.87
CA TYR A 94 3.89 -11.33 2.86
C TYR A 94 4.41 -11.14 4.30
N ASP A 95 5.43 -11.91 4.68
CA ASP A 95 5.98 -11.85 6.04
C ASP A 95 6.85 -10.59 6.23
N SER A 96 7.54 -10.15 5.18
CA SER A 96 8.32 -8.91 5.18
C SER A 96 7.45 -7.66 5.41
N ILE A 97 6.31 -7.57 4.69
CA ILE A 97 5.35 -6.47 4.87
C ILE A 97 4.62 -6.59 6.22
N GLY A 98 4.44 -7.81 6.71
CA GLY A 98 3.76 -8.11 7.96
C GLY A 98 2.30 -8.50 7.72
N PRO A 99 1.84 -9.68 8.19
CA PRO A 99 0.49 -10.19 7.94
C PRO A 99 -0.65 -9.22 8.24
N LYS A 100 -0.53 -8.43 9.32
CA LYS A 100 -1.55 -7.45 9.77
C LYS A 100 -1.71 -6.25 8.82
N ASN A 101 -0.80 -6.08 7.87
CA ASN A 101 -0.82 -4.98 6.90
C ASN A 101 -1.55 -5.36 5.60
N PHE A 102 -2.03 -6.60 5.46
CA PHE A 102 -2.91 -7.02 4.38
C PHE A 102 -4.35 -7.00 4.88
N VAL A 103 -5.19 -6.14 4.29
CA VAL A 103 -6.57 -5.91 4.72
C VAL A 103 -7.55 -6.04 3.56
N GLY A 104 -8.74 -6.55 3.81
CA GLY A 104 -9.74 -6.84 2.78
C GLY A 104 -10.62 -5.64 2.42
N ASN A 105 -10.88 -4.74 3.37
CA ASN A 105 -11.81 -3.63 3.23
C ASN A 105 -11.35 -2.37 4.00
N THR A 106 -12.06 -1.27 3.82
CA THR A 106 -11.73 0.04 4.42
C THR A 106 -11.89 0.05 5.94
N GLU A 107 -12.81 -0.73 6.51
CA GLU A 107 -12.99 -0.82 7.97
C GLU A 107 -11.78 -1.48 8.64
N GLU A 108 -11.29 -2.58 8.05
CA GLU A 108 -10.06 -3.24 8.50
C GLU A 108 -8.84 -2.33 8.34
N ALA A 109 -8.77 -1.57 7.23
CA ALA A 109 -7.71 -0.60 7.00
C ALA A 109 -7.71 0.50 8.09
N GLU A 110 -8.88 1.07 8.41
CA GLU A 110 -9.03 2.07 9.46
C GLU A 110 -8.60 1.52 10.83
N LYS A 111 -9.06 0.31 11.18
CA LYS A 111 -8.66 -0.35 12.43
C LYS A 111 -7.15 -0.53 12.49
N ARG A 112 -6.53 -0.94 11.38
CA ARG A 112 -5.07 -1.12 11.31
C ARG A 112 -4.32 0.20 11.45
N VAL A 113 -4.82 1.27 10.83
CA VAL A 113 -4.28 2.63 10.97
C VAL A 113 -4.26 3.05 12.45
N LEU A 114 -5.41 2.92 13.13
CA LEU A 114 -5.51 3.30 14.54
C LEU A 114 -4.52 2.51 15.41
N GLN A 115 -4.37 1.21 15.18
CA GLN A 115 -3.38 0.39 15.89
C GLN A 115 -1.93 0.82 15.66
N ILE A 116 -1.60 1.40 14.51
CA ILE A 116 -0.25 1.92 14.23
C ILE A 116 -0.05 3.26 14.93
N LEU A 117 -1.06 4.13 14.91
CA LEU A 117 -0.99 5.47 15.50
C LEU A 117 -1.04 5.49 17.04
N SER A 118 -1.59 4.44 17.66
CA SER A 118 -1.63 4.28 19.12
C SER A 118 -0.35 3.68 19.72
N LYS A 119 0.68 3.44 18.91
CA LYS A 119 2.01 3.00 19.37
C LYS A 119 2.95 4.18 19.48
#